data_AF-A0A3B3YNS2-F1
#
_entry.id   AF-A0A3B3YNS2-F1
#
_cell.length_a   1.000
_cell.length_b   1.000
_cell.length_c   1.000
_cell.angle_alpha   90.00
_cell.angle_beta   90.00
_cell.angle_gamma   90.00
#
_symmetry.space_group_name_H-M   'P 1'
#
loop_
_entity.id
_entity.type
_entity.pdbx_description
1 polymer ?
#
loop_
_entity_poly.entity_id
_entity_poly.type
_entity_poly.pdbx_seq_one_letter_code
_entity_poly.pdbx_strand_id
1 'polypeptide(L)'
;MSEQREKERGLQRATASIVPRPSTEGLLQAWVRFFPSCEQPKPDTPSTLDFFIRFLSSRMRFKRNGSYTLNRKSKTKPNGKKPPAEEKKQYVEPEFTKIRVVDFDLKELVVLPREIDLNEWLASNTTTFFNLINLQYSTISEFCTGETCQAMTACSTIYYWYDERGKKTKCTAPQYVDFVMSLCQKLVTDEEIFPTKYGKEFPNSFESLVKKICRYLFHVLAHLYWAHFKETVALDLHGHLNTLYAHFIVFIREFNLIDPKETCIMDDLSEILCSPVPAPAPSAPAPAPSPSSQNHVTER
;
A
#
# COMPACT_ATOMS: atom_id res chain seq x y z
N MET A 1 -0.06 43.98 -43.36
CA MET A 1 -1.29 44.10 -42.54
C MET A 1 -2.22 42.94 -42.85
N SER A 2 -1.85 41.72 -42.45
CA SER A 2 -2.71 40.51 -42.50
C SER A 2 -2.01 39.22 -42.01
N GLU A 3 -0.72 39.23 -41.66
CA GLU A 3 0.01 37.99 -41.24
C GLU A 3 0.69 38.06 -39.86
N GLN A 4 0.28 39.00 -39.00
CA GLN A 4 0.76 39.09 -37.60
C GLN A 4 -0.34 38.97 -36.53
N ARG A 5 -1.59 38.68 -36.93
CA ARG A 5 -2.74 38.58 -36.00
C ARG A 5 -3.18 37.15 -35.65
N GLU A 6 -2.44 36.14 -36.09
CA GLU A 6 -2.75 34.74 -35.80
C GLU A 6 -1.72 34.04 -34.90
N LYS A 7 -0.70 34.77 -34.43
CA LYS A 7 0.33 34.25 -33.51
C LYS A 7 0.06 34.54 -32.02
N GLU A 8 -1.05 35.18 -31.69
CA GLU A 8 -1.44 35.55 -30.30
C GLU A 8 -2.56 34.68 -29.70
N ARG A 9 -3.04 33.64 -30.40
CA ARG A 9 -4.04 32.68 -29.84
C ARG A 9 -3.44 31.35 -29.36
N GLY A 10 -2.13 31.30 -29.15
CA GLY A 10 -1.38 30.08 -28.81
C GLY A 10 -0.66 30.09 -27.47
N LEU A 11 -0.98 30.99 -26.55
CA LEU A 11 -0.31 31.07 -25.24
C LEU A 11 -1.29 31.35 -24.09
N GLN A 12 -2.19 30.42 -23.84
CA GLN A 12 -2.85 30.27 -22.54
C GLN A 12 -2.68 28.81 -22.10
N ARG A 13 -1.57 28.54 -21.42
CA ARG A 13 -1.42 27.34 -20.59
C ARG A 13 -1.01 27.76 -19.18
N ALA A 14 -2.04 27.82 -18.34
CA ALA A 14 -2.05 27.46 -16.92
C ALA A 14 -0.91 28.00 -16.05
N THR A 15 -1.01 29.27 -15.67
CA THR A 15 -0.76 29.64 -14.27
C THR A 15 -1.94 29.17 -13.43
N ALA A 16 -1.82 28.03 -12.75
CA ALA A 16 -2.79 27.56 -11.77
C ALA A 16 -2.09 27.37 -10.42
N SER A 17 -2.21 28.42 -9.61
CA SER A 17 -2.35 28.45 -8.14
C SER A 17 -1.71 27.31 -7.35
N ILE A 18 -0.70 27.65 -6.55
CA ILE A 18 -0.30 26.90 -5.36
C ILE A 18 -1.53 26.76 -4.46
N VAL A 19 -2.11 25.56 -4.42
CA VAL A 19 -3.17 25.23 -3.45
C VAL A 19 -2.48 25.04 -2.09
N PRO A 20 -2.90 25.75 -1.02
CA PRO A 20 -2.28 25.59 0.28
C PRO A 20 -2.56 24.18 0.84
N ARG A 21 -1.53 23.60 1.46
CA ARG A 21 -1.57 22.35 2.25
C ARG A 21 -2.77 22.40 3.22
N PRO A 22 -3.62 21.38 3.31
CA PRO A 22 -4.62 21.34 4.37
C PRO A 22 -3.90 21.16 5.71
N SER A 23 -4.31 21.92 6.72
CA SER A 23 -3.88 21.70 8.10
C SER A 23 -4.44 20.36 8.60
N THR A 24 -3.83 19.80 9.64
CA THR A 24 -4.31 18.59 10.36
C THR A 24 -5.78 18.69 10.77
N GLU A 25 -6.27 19.91 11.00
CA GLU A 25 -7.66 20.26 11.27
C GLU A 25 -8.58 20.06 10.05
N GLY A 26 -8.08 20.27 8.83
CA GLY A 26 -8.82 20.06 7.58
C GLY A 26 -9.03 18.58 7.22
N LEU A 27 -8.11 17.70 7.65
CA LEU A 27 -8.24 16.24 7.46
C LEU A 27 -9.22 15.65 8.48
N LEU A 28 -9.19 16.11 9.73
CA LEU A 28 -10.22 15.78 10.73
C LEU A 28 -11.60 16.31 10.33
N GLN A 29 -11.70 17.51 9.74
CA GLN A 29 -12.98 18.04 9.25
C GLN A 29 -13.48 17.32 7.98
N ALA A 30 -12.60 16.85 7.10
CA ALA A 30 -12.98 15.97 6.00
C ALA A 30 -13.48 14.62 6.52
N TRP A 31 -12.84 14.08 7.55
CA TRP A 31 -13.21 12.82 8.19
C TRP A 31 -14.53 12.93 9.01
N VAL A 32 -14.73 14.02 9.75
CA VAL A 32 -15.97 14.36 10.50
C VAL A 32 -17.13 14.73 9.57
N ARG A 33 -16.90 15.40 8.43
CA ARG A 33 -17.95 15.62 7.41
C ARG A 33 -18.36 14.34 6.67
N PHE A 34 -17.55 13.28 6.76
CA PHE A 34 -17.85 11.94 6.24
C PHE A 34 -18.53 11.02 7.28
N PHE A 35 -18.72 11.49 8.52
CA PHE A 35 -19.51 10.86 9.58
C PHE A 35 -20.59 11.84 10.08
N PRO A 36 -21.81 11.84 9.52
CA PRO A 36 -22.92 12.47 10.19
C PRO A 36 -23.26 11.63 11.42
N SER A 37 -23.27 12.24 12.60
CA SER A 37 -23.90 11.66 13.78
C SER A 37 -25.31 11.19 13.42
N CYS A 38 -25.55 9.90 13.67
CA CYS A 38 -26.82 9.38 14.16
C CYS A 38 -28.09 9.95 13.50
N GLU A 39 -28.26 9.76 12.20
CA GLU A 39 -29.59 9.85 11.59
C GLU A 39 -29.84 8.61 10.71
N GLN A 40 -30.95 7.95 11.06
CA GLN A 40 -31.48 6.68 10.55
C GLN A 40 -31.02 6.29 9.13
N PRO A 41 -30.50 5.06 8.90
CA PRO A 41 -30.12 4.64 7.55
C PRO A 41 -31.38 4.50 6.68
N LYS A 42 -31.45 5.28 5.61
CA LYS A 42 -32.38 5.01 4.49
C LYS A 42 -31.92 3.72 3.78
N PRO A 43 -32.85 2.86 3.34
CA PRO A 43 -32.56 1.49 2.89
C PRO A 43 -31.71 1.36 1.62
N ASP A 44 -31.34 2.47 0.96
CA ASP A 44 -30.58 2.47 -0.30
C ASP A 44 -29.27 3.28 -0.25
N THR A 45 -28.65 3.44 0.92
CA THR A 45 -27.34 4.12 1.05
C THR A 45 -26.17 3.10 1.02
N PRO A 46 -25.25 3.16 0.04
CA PRO A 46 -24.06 2.32 0.03
C PRO A 46 -23.17 2.64 1.23
N SER A 47 -22.64 1.59 1.89
CA SER A 47 -21.77 1.74 3.06
C SER A 47 -20.56 2.64 2.80
N THR A 48 -20.03 3.30 3.83
CA THR A 48 -18.84 4.16 3.75
C THR A 48 -17.61 3.43 3.20
N LEU A 49 -17.55 2.10 3.40
CA LEU A 49 -16.57 1.18 2.81
C LEU A 49 -16.69 1.13 1.27
N ASP A 50 -17.91 1.21 0.74
CA ASP A 50 -18.20 1.22 -0.69
C ASP A 50 -17.69 2.50 -1.37
N PHE A 51 -17.65 3.63 -0.66
CA PHE A 51 -17.09 4.89 -1.19
C PHE A 51 -15.56 4.87 -1.22
N PHE A 52 -14.90 4.26 -0.22
CA PHE A 52 -13.44 4.11 -0.19
C PHE A 52 -12.94 3.05 -1.20
N ILE A 53 -13.65 1.91 -1.28
CA ILE A 53 -13.46 0.89 -2.34
C ILE A 53 -13.72 1.48 -3.72
N ARG A 54 -14.76 2.33 -3.89
CA ARG A 54 -15.02 3.04 -5.16
C ARG A 54 -14.03 4.15 -5.44
N PHE A 55 -13.46 4.83 -4.45
CA PHE A 55 -12.44 5.85 -4.65
C PHE A 55 -11.11 5.23 -5.12
N LEU A 56 -10.71 4.10 -4.53
CA LEU A 56 -9.54 3.32 -4.96
C LEU A 56 -9.80 2.54 -6.26
N SER A 57 -11.00 1.98 -6.47
CA SER A 57 -11.39 1.29 -7.72
C SER A 57 -11.62 2.25 -8.89
N SER A 58 -12.16 3.45 -8.65
CA SER A 58 -12.45 4.43 -9.72
C SER A 58 -11.18 5.01 -10.34
N ARG A 59 -10.04 4.90 -9.66
CA ARG A 59 -8.72 5.27 -10.18
C ARG A 59 -7.97 4.10 -10.83
N MET A 60 -8.41 2.87 -10.60
CA MET A 60 -7.99 1.68 -11.34
C MET A 60 -8.92 1.43 -12.55
N ARG A 61 -8.89 2.34 -13.55
CA ARG A 61 -9.39 2.00 -14.88
C ARG A 61 -8.31 1.21 -15.62
N PHE A 62 -8.45 -0.10 -15.62
CA PHE A 62 -7.59 -1.01 -16.37
C PHE A 62 -7.76 -0.77 -17.87
N LYS A 63 -6.78 -0.14 -18.50
CA LYS A 63 -6.67 -0.08 -19.96
C LYS A 63 -5.74 -1.21 -20.40
N ARG A 64 -6.34 -2.38 -20.62
CA ARG A 64 -5.65 -3.56 -21.14
C ARG A 64 -5.18 -3.27 -22.57
N ASN A 65 -3.87 -3.10 -22.78
CA ASN A 65 -3.22 -3.20 -24.08
C ASN A 65 -1.76 -3.66 -23.87
N GLY A 66 -1.44 -4.84 -24.38
CA GLY A 66 -0.06 -5.36 -24.40
C GLY A 66 -0.01 -6.86 -24.19
N SER A 67 0.22 -7.60 -25.27
CA SER A 67 0.70 -8.99 -25.18
C SER A 67 2.20 -8.93 -24.88
N TYR A 68 2.62 -9.34 -23.69
CA TYR A 68 4.03 -9.42 -23.32
C TYR A 68 4.45 -10.89 -23.30
N THR A 69 5.29 -11.28 -24.25
CA THR A 69 5.94 -12.59 -24.26
C THR A 69 7.23 -12.52 -23.45
N LEU A 70 7.18 -12.95 -22.18
CA LEU A 70 8.38 -13.14 -21.36
C LEU A 70 9.05 -14.47 -21.71
N ASN A 71 10.10 -14.40 -22.52
CA ASN A 71 10.89 -15.56 -22.90
C ASN A 71 11.89 -15.93 -21.79
N ARG A 72 11.52 -16.86 -20.90
CA ARG A 72 12.44 -17.44 -19.91
C ARG A 72 13.04 -18.73 -20.46
N LYS A 73 14.30 -18.65 -20.92
CA LYS A 73 15.10 -19.80 -21.38
C LYS A 73 15.20 -20.87 -20.28
N SER A 74 14.70 -22.07 -20.59
CA SER A 74 14.99 -23.29 -19.85
C SER A 74 16.46 -23.69 -20.11
N LYS A 75 17.24 -23.89 -19.03
CA LYS A 75 18.56 -24.52 -19.11
C LYS A 75 18.58 -25.77 -18.24
N THR A 76 18.75 -26.90 -18.90
CA THR A 76 19.06 -28.21 -18.32
C THR A 76 20.50 -28.21 -17.76
N LYS A 77 20.71 -28.99 -16.69
CA LYS A 77 21.85 -29.05 -15.75
C LYS A 77 23.27 -29.01 -16.38
N PRO A 78 24.30 -28.59 -15.59
CA PRO A 78 25.15 -29.61 -14.99
C PRO A 78 25.56 -29.36 -13.52
N ASN A 79 26.04 -30.44 -12.91
CA ASN A 79 26.54 -30.61 -11.55
C ASN A 79 27.68 -29.63 -11.18
N GLY A 80 27.68 -29.11 -9.95
CA GLY A 80 28.77 -28.30 -9.39
C GLY A 80 28.28 -27.33 -8.31
N LYS A 81 28.54 -27.65 -7.03
CA LYS A 81 28.21 -26.80 -5.88
C LYS A 81 28.95 -25.45 -6.00
N LYS A 82 28.22 -24.39 -6.41
CA LYS A 82 28.55 -23.02 -6.06
C LYS A 82 27.74 -22.61 -4.82
N PRO A 83 28.30 -21.81 -3.90
CA PRO A 83 27.51 -21.20 -2.84
C PRO A 83 26.36 -20.40 -3.47
N PRO A 84 25.18 -20.30 -2.82
CA PRO A 84 24.04 -19.61 -3.40
C PRO A 84 24.45 -18.18 -3.71
N ALA A 85 24.39 -17.77 -4.98
CA ALA A 85 24.46 -16.37 -5.32
C ALA A 85 23.26 -15.71 -4.62
N GLU A 86 23.53 -14.77 -3.73
CA GLU A 86 22.50 -13.95 -3.09
C GLU A 86 21.72 -13.24 -4.19
N GLU A 87 20.49 -13.70 -4.45
CA GLU A 87 19.66 -13.16 -5.51
C GLU A 87 19.32 -11.72 -5.16
N LYS A 88 19.81 -10.77 -5.95
CA LYS A 88 19.63 -9.33 -5.71
C LYS A 88 18.13 -9.03 -5.60
N LYS A 89 17.70 -8.54 -4.44
CA LYS A 89 16.32 -8.12 -4.16
C LYS A 89 15.97 -6.91 -5.03
N GLN A 90 15.44 -7.13 -6.22
CA GLN A 90 15.11 -6.05 -7.16
C GLN A 90 14.15 -5.02 -6.56
N TYR A 91 13.26 -5.44 -5.67
CA TYR A 91 12.25 -4.57 -5.05
C TYR A 91 12.79 -3.55 -4.05
N VAL A 92 14.06 -3.66 -3.61
CA VAL A 92 14.69 -2.63 -2.77
C VAL A 92 15.43 -1.57 -3.60
N GLU A 93 15.51 -1.72 -4.92
CA GLU A 93 16.25 -0.79 -5.76
C GLU A 93 15.59 0.61 -5.76
N PRO A 94 16.38 1.71 -5.68
CA PRO A 94 15.84 3.07 -5.58
C PRO A 94 14.93 3.49 -6.74
N GLU A 95 15.05 2.85 -7.90
CA GLU A 95 14.19 3.13 -9.05
C GLU A 95 12.74 2.71 -8.81
N PHE A 96 12.51 1.65 -8.03
CA PHE A 96 11.16 1.14 -7.76
C PHE A 96 10.59 1.65 -6.44
N THR A 97 11.43 1.88 -5.43
CA THR A 97 10.96 2.28 -4.07
C THR A 97 10.54 3.75 -3.98
N LYS A 98 10.98 4.60 -4.91
CA LYS A 98 10.54 6.00 -5.02
C LYS A 98 9.11 6.16 -5.54
N ILE A 99 8.58 5.14 -6.21
CA ILE A 99 7.28 5.22 -6.86
C ILE A 99 6.22 4.76 -5.87
N ARG A 100 5.31 5.68 -5.52
CA ARG A 100 4.12 5.46 -4.69
C ARG A 100 2.95 6.24 -5.28
N VAL A 101 1.73 5.76 -5.01
CA VAL A 101 0.51 6.43 -5.48
C VAL A 101 0.25 7.73 -4.70
N VAL A 102 0.76 7.81 -3.47
CA VAL A 102 0.57 8.96 -2.57
C VAL A 102 1.87 9.36 -1.89
N ASP A 103 2.07 10.67 -1.76
CA ASP A 103 3.14 11.31 -1.00
C ASP A 103 2.59 11.90 0.30
N PHE A 104 2.04 11.05 1.16
CA PHE A 104 1.47 11.43 2.46
C PHE A 104 2.16 10.69 3.61
N ASP A 105 2.11 11.26 4.82
CA ASP A 105 2.60 10.56 6.01
C ASP A 105 1.62 9.43 6.37
N LEU A 106 2.02 8.19 6.05
CA LEU A 106 1.20 7.00 6.28
C LEU A 106 0.87 6.80 7.76
N LYS A 107 1.65 7.37 8.69
CA LYS A 107 1.36 7.29 10.12
C LYS A 107 0.07 8.00 10.49
N GLU A 108 -0.22 9.14 9.86
CA GLU A 108 -1.46 9.88 10.14
C GLU A 108 -2.71 9.11 9.71
N LEU A 109 -2.60 8.17 8.77
CA LEU A 109 -3.73 7.37 8.28
C LEU A 109 -4.16 6.25 9.24
N VAL A 110 -3.25 5.80 10.10
CA VAL A 110 -3.51 4.62 10.96
C VAL A 110 -3.90 4.97 12.39
N VAL A 111 -3.75 6.24 12.79
CA VAL A 111 -4.08 6.72 14.13
C VAL A 111 -5.55 6.44 14.43
N LEU A 112 -5.82 5.79 15.56
CA LEU A 112 -7.17 5.57 16.06
C LEU A 112 -7.84 6.92 16.40
N PRO A 113 -8.94 7.28 15.72
CA PRO A 113 -9.70 8.49 16.06
C PRO A 113 -10.37 8.36 17.42
N ARG A 114 -10.49 9.47 18.17
CA ARG A 114 -10.94 9.45 19.58
C ARG A 114 -12.37 8.95 19.76
N GLU A 115 -13.20 9.14 18.75
CA GLU A 115 -14.62 8.84 18.77
C GLU A 115 -14.95 7.44 18.23
N ILE A 116 -13.96 6.70 17.73
CA ILE A 116 -14.16 5.37 17.15
C ILE A 116 -13.70 4.27 18.10
N ASP A 117 -14.50 3.21 18.17
CA ASP A 117 -14.14 1.99 18.87
C ASP A 117 -12.94 1.28 18.19
N LEU A 118 -12.03 0.74 19.00
CA LEU A 118 -10.84 0.06 18.50
C LEU A 118 -11.19 -1.11 17.57
N ASN A 119 -12.19 -1.92 17.92
CA ASN A 119 -12.54 -3.10 17.12
C ASN A 119 -13.21 -2.70 15.80
N GLU A 120 -14.01 -1.64 15.79
CA GLU A 120 -14.54 -1.06 14.55
C GLU A 120 -13.42 -0.55 13.63
N TRP A 121 -12.43 0.13 14.20
CA TRP A 121 -11.26 0.61 13.46
C TRP A 121 -10.45 -0.54 12.87
N LEU A 122 -10.18 -1.57 13.67
CA LEU A 122 -9.48 -2.77 13.24
C LEU A 122 -10.27 -3.53 12.18
N ALA A 123 -11.59 -3.66 12.31
CA ALA A 123 -12.47 -4.35 11.37
C ALA A 123 -12.45 -3.68 9.99
N SER A 124 -12.64 -2.36 9.97
CA SER A 124 -12.68 -1.55 8.75
C SER A 124 -11.36 -1.62 7.98
N ASN A 125 -10.23 -1.42 8.67
CA ASN A 125 -8.91 -1.47 8.06
C ASN A 125 -8.54 -2.89 7.59
N THR A 126 -8.80 -3.92 8.41
CA THR A 126 -8.50 -5.32 8.06
C THR A 126 -9.27 -5.76 6.82
N THR A 127 -10.55 -5.39 6.71
CA THR A 127 -11.38 -5.68 5.52
C THR A 127 -10.84 -4.96 4.29
N THR A 128 -10.42 -3.71 4.44
CA THR A 128 -9.81 -2.92 3.36
C THR A 128 -8.52 -3.57 2.87
N PHE A 129 -7.61 -3.97 3.77
CA PHE A 129 -6.37 -4.65 3.40
C PHE A 129 -6.62 -5.98 2.73
N PHE A 130 -7.55 -6.79 3.23
CA PHE A 130 -7.95 -8.03 2.58
C PHE A 130 -8.37 -7.79 1.12
N ASN A 131 -9.27 -6.83 0.88
CA ASN A 131 -9.75 -6.52 -0.47
C ASN A 131 -8.64 -6.02 -1.40
N LEU A 132 -7.76 -5.14 -0.90
CA LEU A 132 -6.67 -4.58 -1.70
C LEU A 132 -5.59 -5.62 -2.02
N ILE A 133 -5.24 -6.49 -1.07
CA ILE A 133 -4.26 -7.56 -1.29
C ILE A 133 -4.84 -8.64 -2.21
N ASN A 134 -6.11 -8.98 -2.07
CA ASN A 134 -6.79 -9.91 -2.96
C ASN A 134 -6.83 -9.38 -4.41
N LEU A 135 -7.13 -8.09 -4.57
CA LEU A 135 -7.10 -7.42 -5.87
C LEU A 135 -5.67 -7.39 -6.45
N GLN A 136 -4.68 -7.03 -5.65
CA GLN A 136 -3.28 -7.01 -6.09
C GLN A 136 -2.80 -8.40 -6.53
N TYR A 137 -3.10 -9.44 -5.77
CA TYR A 137 -2.76 -10.81 -6.14
C TYR A 137 -3.48 -11.27 -7.41
N SER A 138 -4.75 -10.90 -7.59
CA SER A 138 -5.54 -11.25 -8.78
C SER A 138 -4.90 -10.77 -10.09
N THR A 139 -4.12 -9.68 -10.05
CA THR A 139 -3.40 -9.16 -11.25
C THR A 139 -2.21 -10.00 -11.68
N ILE A 140 -1.66 -10.84 -10.79
CA ILE A 140 -0.49 -11.67 -11.07
C ILE A 140 -0.76 -13.17 -10.96
N SER A 141 -1.99 -13.57 -10.61
CA SER A 141 -2.35 -14.96 -10.30
C SER A 141 -2.04 -15.92 -11.44
N GLU A 142 -2.12 -15.45 -12.69
CA GLU A 142 -1.76 -16.24 -13.88
C GLU A 142 -0.27 -16.63 -13.93
N PHE A 143 0.61 -15.86 -13.28
CA PHE A 143 2.05 -16.12 -13.21
C PHE A 143 2.45 -16.95 -11.98
N CYS A 144 1.58 -17.00 -10.96
CA CYS A 144 1.76 -17.79 -9.75
C CYS A 144 1.16 -19.19 -9.92
N THR A 145 1.98 -20.16 -10.35
CA THR A 145 1.53 -21.52 -10.64
C THR A 145 2.24 -22.54 -9.76
N GLY A 146 1.72 -23.76 -9.69
CA GLY A 146 2.38 -24.86 -8.96
C GLY A 146 3.75 -25.23 -9.54
N GLU A 147 4.04 -24.84 -10.78
CA GLU A 147 5.34 -25.05 -11.41
C GLU A 147 6.33 -23.94 -11.06
N THR A 148 5.89 -22.67 -11.10
CA THR A 148 6.74 -21.52 -10.76
C THR A 148 6.99 -21.43 -9.26
N CYS A 149 5.97 -21.73 -8.45
CA CYS A 149 5.96 -21.56 -7.01
C CYS A 149 5.53 -22.85 -6.29
N GLN A 150 6.39 -23.87 -6.34
CA GLN A 150 6.16 -25.20 -5.74
C GLN A 150 5.96 -25.19 -4.22
N ALA A 151 6.32 -24.09 -3.55
CA ALA A 151 6.07 -23.87 -2.13
C ALA A 151 5.77 -22.38 -1.88
N MET A 152 4.90 -22.10 -0.92
CA MET A 152 4.68 -20.74 -0.42
C MET A 152 5.95 -20.24 0.29
N THR A 153 6.72 -19.39 -0.38
CA THR A 153 8.02 -18.91 0.11
C THR A 153 8.17 -17.41 -0.09
N ALA A 154 8.88 -16.79 0.85
CA ALA A 154 9.36 -15.42 0.75
C ALA A 154 10.75 -15.36 1.37
N CYS A 155 11.71 -14.81 0.63
CA CYS A 155 13.13 -14.85 0.98
C CYS A 155 13.60 -16.29 1.31
N SER A 156 14.18 -16.51 2.49
CA SER A 156 14.62 -17.82 3.00
C SER A 156 13.54 -18.56 3.81
N THR A 157 12.32 -18.03 3.90
CA THR A 157 11.26 -18.56 4.77
C THR A 157 10.21 -19.30 3.96
N ILE A 158 9.81 -20.49 4.44
CA ILE A 158 8.72 -21.29 3.88
C ILE A 158 7.52 -21.19 4.81
N TYR A 159 6.39 -20.75 4.27
CA TYR A 159 5.13 -20.68 5.00
C TYR A 159 4.36 -22.00 4.89
N TYR A 160 3.81 -22.44 6.01
CA TYR A 160 3.00 -23.65 6.10
C TYR A 160 1.56 -23.30 6.41
N TRP A 161 0.63 -24.06 5.83
CA TRP A 161 -0.79 -23.94 6.14
C TRP A 161 -1.15 -24.85 7.31
N TYR A 162 -2.04 -24.37 8.18
CA TYR A 162 -2.63 -25.14 9.25
C TYR A 162 -4.13 -25.25 8.99
N ASP A 163 -4.61 -26.47 8.81
CA ASP A 163 -6.05 -26.71 8.61
C ASP A 163 -6.84 -26.47 9.91
N GLU A 164 -8.17 -26.55 9.83
CA GLU A 164 -9.06 -26.40 11.00
C GLU A 164 -8.81 -27.43 12.11
N ARG A 165 -8.11 -28.54 11.79
CA ARG A 165 -7.73 -29.61 12.73
C ARG A 165 -6.31 -29.41 13.29
N GLY A 166 -5.63 -28.32 12.92
CA GLY A 166 -4.26 -28.00 13.33
C GLY A 166 -3.16 -28.77 12.59
N LYS A 167 -3.49 -29.51 11.52
CA LYS A 167 -2.51 -30.26 10.74
C LYS A 167 -1.68 -29.32 9.87
N LYS A 168 -0.36 -29.37 10.08
CA LYS A 168 0.63 -28.66 9.26
C LYS A 168 0.72 -29.28 7.87
N THR A 169 0.47 -28.49 6.83
CA THR A 169 0.48 -28.92 5.43
C THR A 169 1.37 -28.01 4.59
N LYS A 170 2.25 -28.63 3.79
CA LYS A 170 3.02 -27.92 2.76
C LYS A 170 2.16 -27.85 1.49
N CYS A 171 2.00 -26.65 0.94
CA CYS A 171 1.25 -26.39 -0.28
C CYS A 171 2.07 -25.53 -1.24
N THR A 172 1.69 -25.56 -2.52
CA THR A 172 2.21 -24.62 -3.51
C THR A 172 1.77 -23.20 -3.13
N ALA A 173 2.49 -22.17 -3.59
CA ALA A 173 2.12 -20.79 -3.30
C ALA A 173 0.68 -20.44 -3.73
N PRO A 174 0.21 -20.76 -4.96
CA PRO A 174 -1.16 -20.43 -5.33
C PRO A 174 -2.21 -21.13 -4.46
N GLN A 175 -2.01 -22.41 -4.12
CA GLN A 175 -2.91 -23.12 -3.20
C GLN A 175 -2.93 -22.49 -1.80
N TYR A 176 -1.77 -22.04 -1.31
CA TYR A 176 -1.69 -21.35 -0.02
C TYR A 176 -2.48 -20.04 -0.05
N VAL A 177 -2.31 -19.24 -1.12
CA VAL A 177 -3.04 -17.99 -1.28
C VAL A 177 -4.55 -18.25 -1.37
N ASP A 178 -5.00 -19.27 -2.09
CA ASP A 178 -6.41 -19.64 -2.15
C ASP A 178 -6.99 -19.96 -0.76
N PHE A 179 -6.26 -20.71 0.07
CA PHE A 179 -6.67 -20.99 1.45
C PHE A 179 -6.72 -19.73 2.31
N VAL A 180 -5.73 -18.85 2.18
CA VAL A 180 -5.69 -17.57 2.89
C VAL A 180 -6.87 -16.70 2.50
N MET A 181 -7.11 -16.50 1.20
CA MET A 181 -8.18 -15.64 0.71
C MET A 181 -9.54 -16.18 1.11
N SER A 182 -9.75 -17.50 1.01
CA SER A 182 -11.00 -18.16 1.42
C SER A 182 -11.24 -18.03 2.92
N LEU A 183 -10.22 -18.23 3.75
CA LEU A 183 -10.34 -18.08 5.20
C LEU A 183 -10.63 -16.63 5.58
N CYS A 184 -9.88 -15.67 5.02
CA CYS A 184 -10.07 -14.25 5.32
C CYS A 184 -11.47 -13.82 4.89
N GLN A 185 -11.91 -14.18 3.68
CA GLN A 185 -13.27 -13.91 3.19
C GLN A 185 -14.33 -14.43 4.16
N LYS A 186 -14.23 -15.71 4.56
CA LYS A 186 -15.15 -16.34 5.52
C LYS A 186 -15.24 -15.54 6.82
N LEU A 187 -14.10 -15.10 7.37
CA LEU A 187 -14.05 -14.37 8.64
C LEU A 187 -14.60 -12.94 8.52
N VAL A 188 -14.21 -12.19 7.50
CA VAL A 188 -14.61 -10.77 7.36
C VAL A 188 -16.08 -10.59 6.96
N THR A 189 -16.73 -11.63 6.42
CA THR A 189 -18.17 -11.61 6.09
C THR A 189 -19.06 -12.24 7.15
N ASP A 190 -18.49 -12.84 8.19
CA ASP A 190 -19.27 -13.44 9.27
C ASP A 190 -19.80 -12.34 10.19
N GLU A 191 -21.12 -12.11 10.19
CA GLU A 191 -21.76 -11.06 11.00
C GLU A 191 -21.59 -11.26 12.52
N GLU A 192 -21.22 -12.46 12.97
CA GLU A 192 -20.95 -12.74 14.38
C GLU A 192 -19.50 -12.41 14.76
N ILE A 193 -18.61 -12.25 13.77
CA ILE A 193 -17.20 -11.88 13.97
C ILE A 193 -16.97 -10.41 13.61
N PHE A 194 -17.56 -9.97 12.50
CA PHE A 194 -17.54 -8.59 11.98
C PHE A 194 -18.98 -8.06 11.95
N PRO A 195 -19.52 -7.61 13.10
CA PRO A 195 -20.88 -7.10 13.16
C PRO A 195 -21.06 -5.86 12.28
N THR A 196 -22.10 -5.87 11.45
CA THR A 196 -22.48 -4.73 10.60
C THR A 196 -23.71 -4.00 11.09
N LYS A 197 -24.40 -4.57 12.09
CA LYS A 197 -25.65 -4.05 12.66
C LYS A 197 -25.36 -3.31 13.95
N TYR A 198 -26.01 -2.15 14.11
CA TYR A 198 -25.92 -1.36 15.33
C TYR A 198 -26.33 -2.16 16.57
N GLY A 199 -25.56 -2.03 17.66
CA GLY A 199 -25.84 -2.67 18.95
C GLY A 199 -25.40 -4.13 19.06
N LYS A 200 -24.76 -4.70 18.03
CA LYS A 200 -24.04 -5.97 18.16
C LYS A 200 -22.58 -5.71 18.56
N GLU A 201 -22.12 -6.45 19.56
CA GLU A 201 -20.75 -6.35 20.06
C GLU A 201 -19.80 -7.31 19.32
N PHE A 202 -18.52 -6.94 19.25
CA PHE A 202 -17.47 -7.83 18.74
C PHE A 202 -17.21 -8.99 19.70
N PRO A 203 -16.85 -10.19 19.20
CA PRO A 203 -16.52 -11.30 20.07
C PRO A 203 -15.23 -11.05 20.84
N ASN A 204 -15.10 -11.64 22.04
CA ASN A 204 -13.88 -11.55 22.86
C ASN A 204 -12.60 -12.05 22.15
N SER A 205 -12.75 -12.87 21.11
CA SER A 205 -11.65 -13.40 20.29
C SER A 205 -11.30 -12.53 19.08
N PHE A 206 -11.98 -11.40 18.88
CA PHE A 206 -11.88 -10.59 17.67
C PHE A 206 -10.45 -10.14 17.35
N GLU A 207 -9.74 -9.55 18.31
CA GLU A 207 -8.33 -9.12 18.09
C GLU A 207 -7.43 -10.30 17.68
N SER A 208 -7.65 -11.48 18.26
CA SER A 208 -6.87 -12.69 17.90
C SER A 208 -7.15 -13.13 16.47
N LEU A 209 -8.39 -12.95 15.99
CA LEU A 209 -8.77 -13.22 14.61
C LEU A 209 -8.18 -12.18 13.66
N VAL A 210 -8.20 -10.88 14.02
CA VAL A 210 -7.56 -9.81 13.25
C VAL A 210 -6.06 -10.08 13.11
N LYS A 211 -5.35 -10.40 14.21
CA LYS A 211 -3.92 -10.79 14.18
C LYS A 211 -3.66 -11.95 13.23
N LYS A 212 -4.53 -12.97 13.26
CA LYS A 212 -4.46 -14.13 12.37
C LYS A 212 -4.64 -13.74 10.89
N ILE A 213 -5.62 -12.87 10.58
CA ILE A 213 -5.86 -12.37 9.23
C ILE A 213 -4.64 -11.56 8.75
N CYS A 214 -4.19 -10.58 9.52
CA CYS A 214 -3.04 -9.75 9.18
C CYS A 214 -1.78 -10.59 8.92
N ARG A 215 -1.50 -11.60 9.75
CA ARG A 215 -0.38 -12.54 9.52
C ARG A 215 -0.46 -13.21 8.16
N TYR A 216 -1.62 -13.76 7.81
CA TYR A 216 -1.77 -14.43 6.52
C TYR A 216 -1.69 -13.47 5.33
N LEU A 217 -2.26 -12.28 5.45
CA LEU A 217 -2.16 -11.23 4.43
C LEU A 217 -0.71 -10.77 4.22
N PHE A 218 0.08 -10.67 5.29
CA PHE A 218 1.51 -10.38 5.20
C PHE A 218 2.26 -11.44 4.39
N HIS A 219 1.95 -12.73 4.57
CA HIS A 219 2.59 -13.79 3.79
C HIS A 219 2.37 -13.61 2.28
N VAL A 220 1.15 -13.22 1.87
CA VAL A 220 0.82 -12.95 0.47
C VAL A 220 1.63 -11.77 -0.06
N LEU A 221 1.68 -10.66 0.70
CA LEU A 221 2.50 -9.48 0.34
C LEU A 221 3.98 -9.82 0.20
N ALA A 222 4.55 -10.54 1.17
CA ALA A 222 5.96 -10.95 1.13
C ALA A 222 6.25 -11.84 -0.09
N HIS A 223 5.32 -12.75 -0.44
CA HIS A 223 5.44 -13.57 -1.63
C HIS A 223 5.36 -12.77 -2.93
N LEU A 224 4.47 -11.78 -3.02
CA LEU A 224 4.36 -10.87 -4.17
C LEU A 224 5.68 -10.16 -4.46
N TYR A 225 6.30 -9.58 -3.42
CA TYR A 225 7.60 -8.91 -3.56
C TYR A 225 8.73 -9.88 -3.90
N TRP A 226 8.74 -11.05 -3.26
CA TRP A 226 9.84 -12.00 -3.45
C TRP A 226 9.80 -12.69 -4.82
N ALA A 227 8.64 -13.22 -5.20
CA ALA A 227 8.50 -14.10 -6.36
C ALA A 227 7.95 -13.40 -7.61
N HIS A 228 7.14 -12.35 -7.46
CA HIS A 228 6.33 -11.78 -8.55
C HIS A 228 6.53 -10.27 -8.76
N PHE A 229 7.62 -9.71 -8.25
CA PHE A 229 7.89 -8.28 -8.37
C PHE A 229 8.18 -7.87 -9.81
N LYS A 230 8.86 -8.73 -10.60
CA LYS A 230 9.16 -8.47 -12.00
C LYS A 230 7.90 -8.32 -12.84
N GLU A 231 6.94 -9.21 -12.63
CA GLU A 231 5.63 -9.19 -13.27
C GLU A 231 4.83 -7.96 -12.80
N THR A 232 4.90 -7.62 -11.51
CA THR A 232 4.26 -6.41 -10.94
C THR A 232 4.81 -5.13 -11.58
N VAL A 233 6.13 -5.05 -11.80
CA VAL A 233 6.77 -3.93 -12.51
C VAL A 233 6.37 -3.91 -13.99
N ALA A 234 6.33 -5.07 -14.65
CA ALA A 234 5.94 -5.18 -16.06
C ALA A 234 4.49 -4.72 -16.31
N LEU A 235 3.62 -4.82 -15.30
CA LEU A 235 2.25 -4.30 -15.32
C LEU A 235 2.12 -2.85 -14.85
N ASP A 236 3.23 -2.20 -14.48
CA ASP A 236 3.29 -0.84 -13.90
C ASP A 236 2.47 -0.69 -12.60
N LEU A 237 2.38 -1.78 -11.81
CA LEU A 237 1.60 -1.83 -10.57
C LEU A 237 2.45 -1.69 -9.30
N HIS A 238 3.77 -1.63 -9.41
CA HIS A 238 4.69 -1.61 -8.27
C HIS A 238 4.46 -0.41 -7.34
N GLY A 239 4.06 0.75 -7.86
CA GLY A 239 3.68 1.91 -7.04
C GLY A 239 2.46 1.65 -6.16
N HIS A 240 1.45 0.93 -6.68
CA HIS A 240 0.27 0.52 -5.92
C HIS A 240 0.63 -0.49 -4.83
N LEU A 241 1.45 -1.50 -5.18
CA LEU A 241 1.95 -2.48 -4.22
C LEU A 241 2.75 -1.81 -3.09
N ASN A 242 3.62 -0.85 -3.41
CA ASN A 242 4.41 -0.10 -2.42
C ASN A 242 3.52 0.69 -1.45
N THR A 243 2.52 1.41 -1.95
CA THR A 243 1.58 2.14 -1.10
C THR A 243 0.78 1.20 -0.21
N LEU A 244 0.25 0.10 -0.77
CA LEU A 244 -0.49 -0.91 -0.02
C LEU A 244 0.37 -1.52 1.09
N TYR A 245 1.58 -1.94 0.75
CA TYR A 245 2.51 -2.57 1.68
C TYR A 245 2.91 -1.61 2.80
N ALA A 246 3.32 -0.38 2.47
CA ALA A 246 3.74 0.58 3.47
C ALA A 246 2.59 0.94 4.43
N HIS A 247 1.38 1.15 3.91
CA HIS A 247 0.19 1.39 4.73
C HIS A 247 -0.10 0.21 5.65
N PHE A 248 -0.03 -1.02 5.12
CA PHE A 248 -0.22 -2.24 5.89
C PHE A 248 0.82 -2.39 7.01
N ILE A 249 2.11 -2.19 6.72
CA ILE A 249 3.20 -2.30 7.71
C ILE A 249 3.07 -1.26 8.82
N VAL A 250 2.72 -0.03 8.49
CA VAL A 250 2.51 1.03 9.49
C VAL A 250 1.32 0.68 10.39
N PHE A 251 0.22 0.17 9.81
CA PHE A 251 -0.96 -0.24 10.57
C PHE A 251 -0.69 -1.43 11.52
N ILE A 252 -0.04 -2.50 11.05
CA ILE A 252 0.26 -3.66 11.92
C ILE A 252 1.22 -3.29 13.05
N ARG A 253 2.12 -2.32 12.83
CA ARG A 253 3.07 -1.85 13.85
C ARG A 253 2.36 -1.01 14.91
N GLU A 254 1.45 -0.11 14.48
CA GLU A 254 0.67 0.74 15.39
C GLU A 254 -0.15 -0.08 16.39
N PHE A 255 -0.82 -1.13 15.92
CA PHE A 255 -1.71 -1.97 16.75
C PHE A 255 -1.08 -3.29 17.20
N ASN A 256 0.23 -3.48 16.98
CA ASN A 256 0.97 -4.70 17.33
C ASN A 256 0.27 -6.00 16.87
N LEU A 257 -0.11 -6.05 15.59
CA LEU A 257 -0.94 -7.12 15.04
C LEU A 257 -0.13 -8.34 14.58
N ILE A 258 1.18 -8.19 14.37
CA ILE A 258 2.08 -9.25 13.94
C ILE A 258 3.37 -9.14 14.76
N ASP A 259 3.93 -10.28 15.18
CA ASP A 259 5.22 -10.30 15.88
C ASP A 259 6.31 -9.74 14.94
N PRO A 260 7.12 -8.76 15.38
CA PRO A 260 8.22 -8.20 14.58
C PRO A 260 9.17 -9.26 14.02
N LYS A 261 9.35 -10.40 14.71
CA LYS A 261 10.16 -11.53 14.22
C LYS A 261 9.59 -12.19 12.98
N GLU A 262 8.28 -12.13 12.76
CA GLU A 262 7.65 -12.65 11.54
C GLU A 262 7.82 -11.68 10.37
N THR A 263 7.83 -10.38 10.63
CA THR A 263 7.98 -9.34 9.59
C THR A 263 9.42 -9.07 9.18
N CYS A 264 10.41 -9.54 9.96
CA CYS A 264 11.81 -9.14 9.79
C CYS A 264 12.44 -9.52 8.44
N ILE A 265 11.90 -10.54 7.77
CA ILE A 265 12.36 -10.94 6.43
C ILE A 265 12.20 -9.85 5.36
N MET A 266 11.38 -8.84 5.63
CA MET A 266 11.08 -7.70 4.77
C MET A 266 11.46 -6.36 5.43
N ASP A 267 12.29 -6.37 6.47
CA ASP A 267 12.68 -5.13 7.18
C ASP A 267 13.44 -4.16 6.25
N ASP A 268 14.28 -4.67 5.36
CA ASP A 268 15.00 -3.86 4.37
C ASP A 268 14.05 -3.02 3.48
N LEU A 269 12.96 -3.63 3.01
CA LEU A 269 11.93 -2.92 2.28
C LEU A 269 11.11 -1.99 3.19
N SER A 270 10.77 -2.47 4.39
CA SER A 270 9.96 -1.72 5.36
C SER A 270 10.63 -0.44 5.79
N GLU A 271 11.94 -0.46 6.03
CA GLU A 271 12.74 0.71 6.35
C GLU A 271 12.71 1.74 5.22
N ILE A 272 12.87 1.30 3.96
CA ILE A 272 12.85 2.21 2.82
C ILE A 272 11.45 2.82 2.61
N LEU A 273 10.40 2.00 2.62
CA LEU A 273 9.06 2.43 2.26
C LEU A 273 8.30 3.15 3.38
N CYS A 274 8.60 2.85 4.64
CA CYS A 274 7.92 3.46 5.80
C CYS A 274 8.69 4.65 6.39
N SER A 275 9.89 4.94 5.87
CA SER A 275 10.61 6.16 6.24
C SER A 275 9.82 7.41 5.82
N PRO A 276 9.71 8.43 6.71
CA PRO A 276 9.15 9.71 6.33
C PRO A 276 9.90 10.25 5.12
N VAL A 277 9.17 10.73 4.09
CA VAL A 277 9.81 11.42 2.97
C VAL A 277 10.60 12.61 3.56
N PRO A 278 11.91 12.73 3.30
CA PRO A 278 12.68 13.86 3.79
C PRO A 278 11.97 15.15 3.37
N ALA A 279 11.68 16.02 4.35
CA ALA A 279 11.11 17.33 4.06
C ALA A 279 12.00 18.03 3.02
N PRO A 280 11.42 18.74 2.03
CA PRO A 280 12.23 19.54 1.12
C PRO A 280 13.12 20.46 1.94
N ALA A 281 14.43 20.34 1.75
CA ALA A 281 15.41 21.13 2.48
C ALA A 281 15.03 22.62 2.39
N PRO A 282 15.07 23.39 3.49
CA PRO A 282 14.82 24.82 3.42
C PRO A 282 15.79 25.42 2.42
N SER A 283 15.25 26.00 1.34
CA SER A 283 16.00 26.78 0.37
C SER A 283 16.87 27.78 1.12
N ALA A 284 18.19 27.70 0.92
CA ALA A 284 19.15 28.59 1.57
C ALA A 284 18.68 30.05 1.44
N PRO A 285 18.76 30.87 2.50
CA PRO A 285 18.44 32.28 2.38
C PRO A 285 19.32 32.90 1.29
N ALA A 286 18.71 33.62 0.36
CA ALA A 286 19.45 34.40 -0.62
C ALA A 286 20.47 35.30 0.10
N PRO A 287 21.70 35.44 -0.41
CA PRO A 287 22.70 36.29 0.23
C PRO A 287 22.18 37.73 0.25
N ALA A 288 22.18 38.32 1.45
CA ALA A 288 21.80 39.71 1.65
C ALA A 288 22.70 40.64 0.83
N PRO A 289 22.17 41.74 0.26
CA PRO A 289 23.01 42.71 -0.42
C PRO A 289 23.96 43.38 0.59
N SER A 290 25.25 43.30 0.32
CA SER A 290 26.31 43.96 1.09
C SER A 290 26.20 45.48 1.01
N PRO A 291 26.34 46.23 2.12
CA PRO A 291 26.31 47.68 2.10
C PRO A 291 27.69 48.20 1.67
N SER A 292 27.76 48.90 0.53
CA SER A 292 28.98 49.60 0.11
C SER A 292 28.71 51.09 -0.06
N SER A 293 29.17 51.84 0.95
CA SER A 293 29.82 53.15 0.88
C SER A 293 29.02 54.37 0.40
N GLN A 294 28.52 55.14 1.37
CA GLN A 294 28.33 56.58 1.23
C GLN A 294 29.69 57.26 0.99
N ASN A 295 29.87 57.89 -0.17
CA ASN A 295 30.97 58.81 -0.40
C ASN A 295 30.65 60.16 0.25
N HIS A 296 31.34 60.46 1.35
CA HIS A 296 31.41 61.80 1.93
C HIS A 296 32.40 62.63 1.10
N VAL A 297 31.90 63.58 0.32
CA VAL A 297 32.72 64.65 -0.27
C VAL A 297 32.89 65.72 0.80
N THR A 298 34.12 65.95 1.25
CA THR A 298 34.47 67.05 2.15
C THR A 298 35.01 68.20 1.30
N GLU A 299 34.41 69.38 1.44
CA GLU A 299 34.91 70.65 0.92
C GLU A 299 36.34 70.93 1.40
N ARG A 300 37.18 71.43 0.50
CA ARG A 300 38.15 72.51 0.72
C ARG A 300 38.58 73.13 -0.59
#